data_AF-A0A1C3JQL7-F1
#
_entry.id   AF-A0A1C3JQL7-F1
#
_cell.length_a   1.000
_cell.length_b   1.000
_cell.length_c   1.000
_cell.angle_alpha   90.00
_cell.angle_beta   90.00
_cell.angle_gamma   90.00
#
_symmetry.space_group_name_H-M   'P 1'
#
loop_
_entity.id
_entity.type
_entity.pdbx_description
1 polymer ?
#
loop_
_entity_poly.entity_id
_entity_poly.type
_entity_poly.pdbx_seq_one_letter_code
_entity_poly.pdbx_strand_id
1 'polypeptide(L)'
;MLFARFKAIYTHKFASAYSTTEEVKLAKREWAIALKGFQEPLLAYAVERTKERFAWPPTISEFLSVIQTAYKAYGLPEPRQAYMEACGCRHNPQENRWSHAAVYFAGSETGWHYLSTEDERTTRPIFEKHYTRLVDKVINGEKLVIPKPVMIEDKSAPVLDDLLNDLSKQLNLTESEIAPHLYYMYKTKGTKIRVLYRERAQEALKALGYSGHLPH
;
A
#
# COMPACT_ATOMS: atom_id res chain seq x y z
N MET A 1 31.33 10.45 -5.81
CA MET A 1 31.70 11.57 -6.72
C MET A 1 31.13 12.95 -6.31
N LEU A 2 30.32 13.06 -5.24
CA LEU A 2 29.58 14.29 -4.90
C LEU A 2 30.45 15.54 -4.61
N PHE A 3 31.46 15.43 -3.75
CA PHE A 3 32.37 16.55 -3.44
C PHE A 3 33.16 17.04 -4.67
N ALA A 4 33.48 16.16 -5.62
CA ALA A 4 34.15 16.55 -6.85
C ALA A 4 33.22 17.42 -7.73
N ARG A 5 31.93 17.06 -7.79
CA ARG A 5 30.91 17.87 -8.48
C ARG A 5 30.75 19.24 -7.81
N PHE A 6 30.66 19.31 -6.49
CA PHE A 6 30.58 20.60 -5.79
C PHE A 6 31.84 21.46 -5.98
N LYS A 7 33.03 20.86 -5.98
CA LYS A 7 34.25 21.60 -6.30
C LYS A 7 34.20 22.20 -7.71
N ALA A 8 33.68 21.47 -8.71
CA ALA A 8 33.52 21.97 -10.07
C ALA A 8 32.43 23.07 -10.17
N ILE A 9 31.31 22.92 -9.47
CA ILE A 9 30.18 23.87 -9.48
C ILE A 9 30.54 25.18 -8.79
N TYR A 10 31.12 25.11 -7.59
CA TYR A 10 31.32 26.28 -6.73
C TYR A 10 32.72 26.91 -6.84
N THR A 11 33.65 26.25 -7.53
CA THR A 11 35.00 26.75 -7.82
C THR A 11 35.71 27.33 -6.58
N HIS A 12 36.07 28.61 -6.60
CA HIS A 12 36.72 29.32 -5.51
C HIS A 12 35.91 29.31 -4.21
N LYS A 13 34.57 29.35 -4.27
CA LYS A 13 33.71 29.30 -3.07
C LYS A 13 33.81 27.97 -2.32
N PHE A 14 34.06 26.88 -3.04
CA PHE A 14 34.33 25.58 -2.42
C PHE A 14 35.66 25.58 -1.67
N ALA A 15 36.69 26.18 -2.25
CA ALA A 15 37.99 26.33 -1.60
C ALA A 15 37.91 27.26 -0.37
N SER A 16 37.08 28.30 -0.42
CA SER A 16 36.83 29.16 0.74
C SER A 16 36.05 28.46 1.85
N ALA A 17 35.13 27.56 1.51
CA ALA A 17 34.32 26.82 2.50
C ALA A 17 35.10 25.69 3.19
N TYR A 18 36.12 25.14 2.54
CA TYR A 18 37.00 24.11 3.10
C TYR A 18 38.46 24.53 2.90
N SER A 19 39.05 25.12 3.94
CA SER A 19 40.35 25.77 3.88
C SER A 19 41.49 24.76 3.81
N THR A 20 41.28 23.54 4.34
CA THR A 20 42.30 22.50 4.39
C THR A 20 41.82 21.16 3.85
N THR A 21 42.76 20.32 3.42
CA THR A 21 42.46 18.96 2.97
C THR A 21 41.87 18.10 4.09
N GLU A 22 42.25 18.35 5.35
CA GLU A 22 41.73 17.62 6.51
C GLU A 22 40.26 17.98 6.80
N GLU A 23 39.87 19.26 6.68
CA GLU A 23 38.47 19.67 6.76
C GLU A 23 37.61 18.99 5.68
N VAL A 24 38.11 18.93 4.44
CA VAL A 24 37.42 18.21 3.36
C VAL A 24 37.25 16.72 3.69
N LYS A 25 38.28 16.08 4.26
CA LYS A 25 38.20 14.66 4.66
C LYS A 25 37.18 14.45 5.77
N LEU A 26 37.16 15.32 6.78
CA LEU A 26 36.20 15.26 7.88
C LEU A 26 34.77 15.44 7.37
N ALA A 27 34.54 16.48 6.56
CA ALA A 27 33.23 16.73 5.95
C ALA A 27 32.75 15.54 5.09
N LYS A 28 33.64 14.95 4.27
CA LYS A 28 33.29 13.75 3.50
C LYS A 28 32.84 12.58 4.36
N ARG A 29 33.46 12.36 5.54
CA ARG A 29 33.05 11.30 6.47
C ARG A 29 31.68 11.57 7.05
N GLU A 30 31.43 12.78 7.54
CA GLU A 30 30.13 13.18 8.07
C GLU A 30 29.01 13.04 7.03
N TRP A 31 29.27 13.51 5.81
CA TRP A 31 28.33 13.38 4.70
C TRP A 31 28.10 11.92 4.31
N ALA A 32 29.13 11.06 4.34
CA ALA A 32 28.96 9.64 4.02
C ALA A 32 28.07 8.93 5.05
N ILE A 33 28.15 9.31 6.32
CA ILE A 33 27.28 8.77 7.38
C ILE A 33 25.84 9.25 7.15
N ALA A 34 25.66 10.57 6.97
CA ALA A 34 24.33 11.17 6.80
C ALA A 34 23.63 10.72 5.51
N LEU A 35 24.38 10.44 4.45
CA LEU A 35 23.83 10.03 3.16
C LEU A 35 23.74 8.51 2.99
N LYS A 36 24.07 7.73 4.02
CA LYS A 36 24.02 6.27 3.98
C LYS A 36 22.60 5.81 3.66
N GLY A 37 22.46 5.04 2.58
CA GLY A 37 21.17 4.49 2.14
C GLY A 37 20.51 5.26 0.99
N PHE A 38 20.90 6.52 0.73
CA PHE A 38 20.45 7.22 -0.47
C PHE A 38 21.20 6.72 -1.71
N GLN A 39 20.47 6.53 -2.80
CA GLN A 39 21.02 6.00 -4.04
C GLN A 39 21.55 7.11 -4.95
N GLU A 40 22.49 6.73 -5.82
CA GLU A 40 23.21 7.68 -6.69
C GLU A 40 22.29 8.51 -7.59
N PRO A 41 21.22 7.99 -8.23
CA PRO A 41 20.32 8.81 -9.05
C PRO A 41 19.63 9.94 -8.27
N LEU A 42 19.17 9.64 -7.05
CA LEU A 42 18.55 10.62 -6.17
C LEU A 42 19.57 11.69 -5.73
N LEU A 43 20.78 11.27 -5.36
CA LEU A 43 21.86 12.18 -4.98
C LEU A 43 22.29 13.04 -6.17
N ALA A 44 22.35 12.47 -7.37
CA ALA A 44 22.70 13.19 -8.59
C ALA A 44 21.66 14.27 -8.92
N TYR A 45 20.37 13.94 -8.78
CA TYR A 45 19.26 14.90 -8.92
C TYR A 45 19.32 15.99 -7.83
N ALA A 46 19.59 15.63 -6.57
CA ALA A 46 19.72 16.59 -5.48
C ALA A 46 20.89 17.58 -5.72
N VAL A 47 22.01 17.13 -6.28
CA VAL A 47 23.12 18.01 -6.68
C VAL A 47 22.68 19.00 -7.76
N GLU A 48 21.91 18.57 -8.76
CA GLU A 48 21.37 19.45 -9.81
C GLU A 48 20.45 20.53 -9.23
N ARG A 49 19.62 20.18 -8.24
CA ARG A 49 18.76 21.16 -7.54
C ARG A 49 19.53 22.08 -6.60
N THR A 50 20.62 21.60 -6.03
CA THR A 50 21.45 22.39 -5.12
C THR A 50 22.11 23.54 -5.86
N LYS A 51 22.69 23.28 -7.04
CA LYS A 51 23.35 24.35 -7.83
C LYS A 51 22.37 25.43 -8.32
N GLU A 52 21.09 25.08 -8.51
CA GLU A 52 20.03 26.03 -8.87
C GLU A 52 19.60 26.90 -7.67
N ARG A 53 19.74 26.38 -6.44
CA ARG A 53 19.19 26.99 -5.23
C ARG A 53 20.21 27.77 -4.41
N PHE A 54 21.44 27.28 -4.31
CA PHE A 54 22.46 27.83 -3.41
C PHE A 54 23.62 28.42 -4.20
N ALA A 55 23.95 29.67 -3.89
CA ALA A 55 25.11 30.37 -4.46
C ALA A 55 26.44 29.94 -3.84
N TRP A 56 26.42 29.27 -2.69
CA TRP A 56 27.56 28.73 -1.95
C TRP A 56 27.43 27.21 -1.80
N PRO A 57 28.54 26.47 -1.55
CA PRO A 57 28.46 25.05 -1.24
C PRO A 57 27.51 24.81 -0.07
N PRO A 58 26.54 23.89 -0.20
CA PRO A 58 25.59 23.64 0.87
C PRO A 58 26.28 22.97 2.07
N THR A 59 25.72 23.18 3.25
CA THR A 59 25.92 22.33 4.42
C THR A 59 25.21 20.98 4.22
N ILE A 60 25.54 19.97 5.04
CA ILE A 60 24.85 18.68 4.98
C ILE A 60 23.34 18.81 5.26
N SER A 61 22.96 19.70 6.18
CA SER A 61 21.56 19.95 6.53
C SER A 61 20.79 20.53 5.34
N GLU A 62 21.35 21.55 4.67
CA GLU A 62 20.75 22.13 3.47
C GLU A 62 20.62 21.08 2.36
N PHE A 63 21.64 20.25 2.17
CA PHE A 63 21.61 19.19 1.15
C PHE A 63 20.55 18.13 1.45
N LEU A 64 20.38 17.71 2.71
CA LEU A 64 19.30 16.82 3.12
C LEU A 64 17.91 17.41 2.85
N SER A 65 17.73 18.72 3.05
CA SER A 65 16.46 19.40 2.71
C SER A 65 16.14 19.36 1.21
N VAL A 66 17.17 19.41 0.36
CA VAL A 66 17.01 19.27 -1.09
C VAL A 66 16.62 17.84 -1.45
N ILE A 67 17.24 16.83 -0.84
CA ILE A 67 16.87 15.42 -1.02
C ILE A 67 15.41 15.19 -0.61
N GLN A 68 14.95 15.75 0.51
CA GLN A 68 13.54 15.66 0.93
C GLN A 68 12.60 16.25 -0.11
N THR A 69 12.97 17.38 -0.72
CA THR A 69 12.19 18.00 -1.79
C THR A 69 12.19 17.13 -3.06
N ALA A 70 13.30 16.44 -3.34
CA ALA A 70 13.40 15.52 -4.46
C ALA A 70 12.44 14.32 -4.31
N TYR A 71 12.36 13.70 -3.13
CA TYR A 71 11.38 12.63 -2.86
C TYR A 71 9.95 13.08 -3.17
N LYS A 72 9.56 14.27 -2.69
CA LYS A 72 8.22 14.84 -2.95
C LYS A 72 7.96 15.07 -4.44
N ALA A 73 8.96 15.42 -5.23
CA ALA A 73 8.81 15.58 -6.68
C ALA A 73 8.44 14.26 -7.39
N TYR A 74 8.83 13.12 -6.82
CA TYR A 74 8.41 11.78 -7.26
C TYR A 74 7.16 11.25 -6.54
N GLY A 75 6.51 12.08 -5.71
CA GLY A 75 5.37 11.66 -4.88
C GLY A 75 5.73 10.67 -3.77
N LEU A 76 7.02 10.50 -3.47
CA LEU A 76 7.51 9.55 -2.48
C LEU A 76 7.63 10.21 -1.10
N PRO A 77 7.13 9.58 -0.01
CA PRO A 77 7.43 10.03 1.35
C PRO A 77 8.88 9.69 1.75
N GLU A 78 9.38 10.38 2.78
CA GLU A 78 10.67 10.06 3.40
C GLU A 78 10.64 8.64 4.00
N PRO A 79 11.75 7.86 3.99
CA PRO A 79 11.78 6.50 4.54
C PRO A 79 11.19 6.36 5.95
N ARG A 80 11.50 7.30 6.86
CA ARG A 80 10.95 7.31 8.22
C ARG A 80 9.44 7.57 8.23
N GLN A 81 8.96 8.48 7.39
CA GLN A 81 7.52 8.77 7.27
C GLN A 81 6.76 7.61 6.64
N ALA A 82 7.32 7.01 5.59
CA ALA A 82 6.80 5.81 4.94
C ALA A 82 6.68 4.65 5.94
N TYR A 83 7.70 4.46 6.79
CA TYR A 83 7.70 3.44 7.83
C TYR A 83 6.59 3.70 8.87
N MET A 84 6.47 4.93 9.38
CA MET A 84 5.39 5.29 10.31
C MET A 84 4.00 5.11 9.70
N GLU A 85 3.83 5.45 8.43
CA GLU A 85 2.58 5.21 7.71
C GLU A 85 2.26 3.72 7.58
N ALA A 86 3.25 2.88 7.27
CA ALA A 86 3.11 1.43 7.20
C ALA A 86 2.73 0.82 8.57
N CYS A 87 3.38 1.23 9.65
CA CYS A 87 3.04 0.80 11.02
C CYS A 87 1.66 1.30 11.48
N GLY A 88 1.20 2.44 10.96
CA GLY A 88 -0.13 3.00 11.24
C GLY A 88 -1.29 2.19 10.61
N CYS A 89 -1.00 1.32 9.64
CA CYS A 89 -2.01 0.52 8.95
C CYS A 89 -2.50 -0.64 9.82
N ARG A 90 -3.68 -0.47 10.46
CA ARG A 90 -4.28 -1.46 11.37
C ARG A 90 -5.12 -2.53 10.68
N HIS A 91 -5.77 -2.19 9.56
CA HIS A 91 -6.70 -3.10 8.89
C HIS A 91 -6.72 -2.84 7.39
N ASN A 92 -6.87 -3.91 6.59
CA ASN A 92 -6.96 -3.92 5.13
C ASN A 92 -5.98 -2.98 4.41
N PRO A 93 -4.70 -3.37 4.28
CA PRO A 93 -3.69 -2.60 3.55
C PRO A 93 -4.08 -2.23 2.12
N GLN A 94 -4.98 -2.97 1.46
CA GLN A 94 -5.44 -2.66 0.09
C GLN A 94 -6.44 -1.50 0.02
N GLU A 95 -7.17 -1.23 1.10
CA GLU A 95 -8.19 -0.18 1.18
C GLU A 95 -7.64 1.12 1.78
N ASN A 96 -6.44 1.06 2.36
CA ASN A 96 -5.79 2.22 2.97
C ASN A 96 -5.38 3.26 1.92
N ARG A 97 -5.44 4.55 2.31
CA ARG A 97 -5.01 5.67 1.46
C ARG A 97 -3.52 5.89 1.62
N TRP A 98 -2.73 5.18 0.83
CA TRP A 98 -1.28 5.32 0.85
C TRP A 98 -0.81 6.62 0.21
N SER A 99 0.19 7.26 0.81
CA SER A 99 0.91 8.41 0.23
C SER A 99 1.54 8.04 -1.11
N HIS A 100 2.07 6.81 -1.20
CA HIS A 100 2.60 6.26 -2.44
C HIS A 100 2.50 4.73 -2.45
N ALA A 101 2.32 4.13 -3.63
CA ALA A 101 2.26 2.67 -3.78
C ALA A 101 3.54 1.95 -3.27
N ALA A 102 4.68 2.64 -3.30
CA ALA A 102 5.95 2.12 -2.75
C ALA A 102 5.85 1.81 -1.25
N VAL A 103 5.06 2.56 -0.48
CA VAL A 103 4.84 2.30 0.95
C VAL A 103 4.08 0.99 1.14
N TYR A 104 3.03 0.79 0.35
CA TYR A 104 2.25 -0.45 0.35
C TYR A 104 3.12 -1.67 0.04
N PHE A 105 3.90 -1.62 -1.05
CA PHE A 105 4.74 -2.76 -1.43
C PHE A 105 5.86 -3.01 -0.41
N ALA A 106 6.47 -1.97 0.16
CA ALA A 106 7.49 -2.12 1.20
C ALA A 106 6.91 -2.79 2.46
N GLY A 107 5.71 -2.37 2.87
CA GLY A 107 5.01 -2.97 4.00
C GLY A 107 4.58 -4.41 3.74
N SER A 108 4.13 -4.71 2.53
CA SER A 108 3.78 -6.07 2.11
C SER A 108 4.99 -7.01 2.10
N GLU A 109 6.15 -6.54 1.65
CA GLU A 109 7.39 -7.34 1.63
C GLU A 109 7.97 -7.56 3.03
N THR A 110 7.86 -6.55 3.91
CA THR A 110 8.29 -6.65 5.31
C THR A 110 7.33 -7.52 6.14
N GLY A 111 6.05 -7.54 5.76
CA GLY A 111 4.98 -8.25 6.44
C GLY A 111 4.23 -7.34 7.41
N TRP A 112 2.93 -7.16 7.15
CA TRP A 112 2.07 -6.28 7.95
C TRP A 112 2.00 -6.67 9.43
N HIS A 113 1.91 -7.96 9.74
CA HIS A 113 1.92 -8.46 11.11
C HIS A 113 3.27 -8.21 11.81
N TYR A 114 4.37 -8.32 11.07
CA TYR A 114 5.70 -8.08 11.61
C TYR A 114 5.87 -6.60 11.98
N LEU A 115 5.42 -5.70 11.10
CA LEU A 115 5.42 -4.25 11.33
C LEU A 115 4.51 -3.81 12.48
N SER A 116 3.44 -4.55 12.79
CA SER A 116 2.50 -4.20 13.86
C SER A 116 2.91 -4.69 15.24
N THR A 117 3.64 -5.79 15.31
CA THR A 117 3.84 -6.56 16.56
C THR A 117 5.25 -6.39 17.13
N GLU A 118 6.24 -6.15 16.27
CA GLU A 118 7.65 -6.14 16.65
C GLU A 118 8.21 -4.72 16.82
N ASP A 119 9.35 -4.63 17.50
CA ASP A 119 10.00 -3.35 17.82
C ASP A 119 10.51 -2.59 16.58
N GLU A 120 10.45 -1.26 16.61
CA GLU A 120 10.97 -0.39 15.54
C GLU A 120 12.45 -0.65 15.23
N ARG A 121 13.25 -1.05 16.22
CA ARG A 121 14.68 -1.31 16.02
C ARG A 121 14.95 -2.49 15.09
N THR A 122 14.07 -3.48 15.05
CA THR A 122 14.21 -4.68 14.21
C THR A 122 13.49 -4.52 12.88
N THR A 123 12.29 -3.97 12.89
CA THR A 123 11.42 -3.86 11.71
C THR A 123 11.83 -2.72 10.78
N ARG A 124 12.22 -1.55 11.31
CA ARG A 124 12.61 -0.37 10.52
C ARG A 124 13.74 -0.62 9.52
N PRO A 125 14.90 -1.21 9.88
CA PRO A 125 15.98 -1.43 8.91
C PRO A 125 15.58 -2.39 7.79
N ILE A 126 14.71 -3.36 8.08
CA ILE A 126 14.20 -4.30 7.08
C ILE A 126 13.26 -3.56 6.12
N PHE A 127 12.30 -2.80 6.66
CA PHE A 127 11.39 -1.96 5.88
C PHE A 127 12.14 -0.95 5.01
N GLU A 128 13.10 -0.21 5.58
CA GLU A 128 13.88 0.80 4.85
C GLU A 128 14.65 0.17 3.68
N LYS A 129 15.15 -1.07 3.84
CA LYS A 129 15.79 -1.81 2.74
C LYS A 129 14.82 -2.13 1.61
N HIS A 130 13.62 -2.63 1.93
CA HIS A 130 12.56 -2.89 0.93
C HIS A 130 12.09 -1.60 0.25
N TYR A 131 11.84 -0.56 1.04
CA TYR A 131 11.40 0.74 0.56
C TYR A 131 12.43 1.40 -0.36
N THR A 132 13.72 1.36 -0.02
CA THR A 132 14.79 1.91 -0.87
C THR A 132 14.81 1.23 -2.24
N ARG A 133 14.68 -0.10 -2.29
CA ARG A 133 14.62 -0.84 -3.56
C ARG A 133 13.40 -0.45 -4.41
N LEU A 134 12.27 -0.16 -3.78
CA LEU A 134 11.05 0.27 -4.49
C LEU A 134 11.13 1.72 -4.94
N VAL A 135 11.76 2.59 -4.15
CA VAL A 135 12.10 3.96 -4.56
C VAL A 135 12.94 3.94 -5.84
N ASP A 136 13.92 3.05 -5.93
CA ASP A 136 14.79 2.94 -7.12
C ASP A 136 14.01 2.59 -8.38
N LYS A 137 13.08 1.65 -8.27
CA LYS A 137 12.18 1.28 -9.35
C LYS A 137 11.35 2.49 -9.82
N VAL A 138 10.80 3.24 -8.87
CA VAL A 138 10.00 4.44 -9.17
C VAL A 138 10.84 5.54 -9.81
N ILE A 139 12.05 5.79 -9.30
CA ILE A 139 12.98 6.78 -9.87
C ILE A 139 13.42 6.38 -11.29
N ASN A 140 13.54 5.09 -11.57
CA ASN A 140 13.80 4.56 -12.91
C ASN A 140 12.57 4.57 -13.84
N GLY A 141 11.41 5.06 -13.38
CA GLY A 141 10.19 5.22 -14.17
C GLY A 141 9.20 4.05 -14.07
N GLU A 142 9.44 3.06 -13.20
CA GLU A 142 8.49 1.97 -12.96
C GLU A 142 7.26 2.50 -12.20
N LYS A 143 6.05 2.24 -12.76
CA LYS A 143 4.80 2.61 -12.11
C LYS A 143 4.31 1.48 -11.22
N LEU A 144 4.34 1.71 -9.91
CA LEU A 144 3.77 0.80 -8.92
C LEU A 144 2.27 1.04 -8.79
N VAL A 145 1.46 0.00 -9.02
CA VAL A 145 -0.01 0.07 -8.90
C VAL A 145 -0.47 -0.93 -7.85
N ILE A 146 -1.18 -0.45 -6.83
CA ILE A 146 -1.77 -1.31 -5.81
C ILE A 146 -2.95 -2.05 -6.45
N PRO A 147 -2.98 -3.40 -6.41
CA PRO A 147 -4.10 -4.16 -6.94
C PRO A 147 -5.35 -3.87 -6.11
N LYS A 148 -6.42 -3.41 -6.77
CA LYS A 148 -7.73 -3.25 -6.14
C LYS A 148 -8.38 -4.63 -5.98
N PRO A 149 -9.02 -4.95 -4.84
CA PRO A 149 -9.79 -6.17 -4.73
C PRO A 149 -10.90 -6.15 -5.79
N VAL A 150 -10.89 -7.16 -6.66
CA VAL A 150 -12.01 -7.41 -7.55
C VAL A 150 -13.17 -7.80 -6.64
N MET A 151 -14.18 -6.94 -6.51
CA MET A 151 -15.44 -7.37 -5.92
C MET A 151 -15.93 -8.53 -6.79
N ILE A 152 -15.86 -9.74 -6.26
CA ILE A 152 -16.57 -10.85 -6.87
C ILE A 152 -18.04 -10.48 -6.71
N GLU A 153 -18.70 -10.14 -7.82
CA GLU A 153 -20.15 -9.99 -7.84
C GLU A 153 -20.74 -11.24 -7.20
N ASP A 154 -21.52 -11.05 -6.14
CA ASP A 154 -22.17 -12.14 -5.45
C ASP A 154 -23.24 -12.72 -6.37
N LYS A 155 -22.87 -13.74 -7.17
CA LYS A 155 -23.75 -14.46 -8.10
C LYS A 155 -24.93 -15.16 -7.39
N SER A 156 -25.05 -15.01 -6.07
CA SER A 156 -26.18 -15.49 -5.27
C SER A 156 -27.47 -14.71 -5.53
N ALA A 157 -27.38 -13.43 -5.92
CA ALA A 157 -28.54 -12.58 -6.18
C ALA A 157 -29.44 -13.08 -7.34
N PRO A 158 -28.92 -13.36 -8.55
CA PRO A 158 -29.77 -13.79 -9.67
C PRO A 158 -30.47 -15.14 -9.44
N VAL A 159 -29.87 -16.05 -8.67
CA VAL A 159 -30.49 -17.35 -8.37
C VAL A 159 -31.70 -17.22 -7.45
N LEU A 160 -31.72 -16.21 -6.57
CA LEU A 160 -32.84 -16.01 -5.66
C LEU A 160 -34.06 -15.45 -6.38
N ASP A 161 -33.84 -14.46 -7.26
CA ASP A 161 -34.92 -13.81 -8.01
C ASP A 161 -35.59 -14.79 -8.99
N ASP A 162 -34.80 -15.64 -9.67
CA ASP A 162 -35.33 -16.68 -10.55
C ASP A 162 -36.20 -17.69 -9.78
N LEU A 163 -35.72 -18.18 -8.64
CA LEU A 163 -36.48 -19.13 -7.80
C LEU A 163 -37.75 -18.52 -7.21
N LEU A 164 -37.70 -17.24 -6.84
CA LEU A 164 -38.84 -16.53 -6.27
C LEU A 164 -39.94 -16.38 -7.32
N ASN A 165 -39.56 -16.03 -8.56
CA ASN A 165 -40.46 -15.97 -9.71
C ASN A 165 -41.07 -17.34 -10.06
N ASP A 166 -40.26 -18.40 -10.05
CA ASP A 166 -40.74 -19.76 -10.35
C ASP A 166 -41.72 -20.27 -9.29
N LEU A 167 -41.42 -20.04 -8.01
CA LEU A 167 -42.29 -20.45 -6.90
C LEU A 167 -43.59 -19.64 -6.88
N SER A 168 -43.55 -18.34 -7.17
CA SER A 168 -44.75 -17.50 -7.27
C SER A 168 -45.69 -18.00 -8.37
N LYS A 169 -45.16 -18.37 -9.55
CA LYS A 169 -45.96 -18.93 -10.65
C LYS A 169 -46.57 -20.29 -10.33
N GLN A 170 -45.86 -21.15 -9.61
CA GLN A 170 -46.35 -22.51 -9.30
C GLN A 170 -47.40 -22.52 -8.18
N LEU A 171 -47.27 -21.62 -7.21
CA LEU A 171 -48.15 -21.58 -6.04
C LEU A 171 -49.26 -20.53 -6.15
N ASN A 172 -49.21 -19.64 -7.15
CA ASN A 172 -50.07 -18.45 -7.27
C ASN A 172 -50.07 -17.59 -5.98
N LEU A 173 -48.95 -17.58 -5.26
CA LEU A 173 -48.76 -16.81 -4.03
C LEU A 173 -47.96 -15.53 -4.30
N THR A 174 -48.11 -14.56 -3.43
CA THR A 174 -47.38 -13.30 -3.53
C THR A 174 -45.92 -13.48 -3.11
N GLU A 175 -45.03 -12.68 -3.69
CA GLU A 175 -43.59 -12.71 -3.39
C GLU A 175 -43.29 -12.56 -1.89
N SER A 176 -44.11 -11.79 -1.18
CA SER A 176 -44.00 -11.56 0.27
C SER A 176 -44.26 -12.80 1.11
N GLU A 177 -45.03 -13.77 0.62
CA GLU A 177 -45.35 -15.01 1.34
C GLU A 177 -44.26 -16.08 1.12
N ILE A 178 -43.53 -16.00 0.00
CA ILE A 178 -42.51 -16.97 -0.39
C ILE A 178 -41.12 -16.55 0.13
N ALA A 179 -40.79 -15.25 0.10
CA ALA A 179 -39.47 -14.72 0.45
C ALA A 179 -38.94 -15.20 1.83
N PRO A 180 -39.76 -15.29 2.91
CA PRO A 180 -39.29 -15.77 4.21
C PRO A 180 -38.77 -17.22 4.18
N HIS A 181 -39.32 -18.06 3.30
CA HIS A 181 -38.91 -19.46 3.17
C HIS A 181 -37.58 -19.63 2.41
N LEU A 182 -37.14 -18.64 1.63
CA LEU A 182 -35.88 -18.71 0.88
C LEU A 182 -34.66 -18.20 1.65
N TYR A 183 -34.81 -17.83 2.92
CA TYR A 183 -33.73 -17.28 3.76
C TYR A 183 -32.48 -18.19 3.86
N TYR A 184 -32.63 -19.51 3.68
CA TYR A 184 -31.50 -20.45 3.69
C TYR A 184 -30.50 -20.20 2.55
N MET A 185 -30.89 -19.52 1.48
CA MET A 185 -30.01 -19.17 0.35
C MET A 185 -28.90 -18.19 0.73
N TYR A 186 -29.15 -17.34 1.74
CA TYR A 186 -28.14 -16.43 2.30
C TYR A 186 -27.18 -17.12 3.28
N LYS A 187 -27.37 -18.42 3.57
CA LYS A 187 -26.47 -19.19 4.43
C LYS A 187 -25.37 -19.84 3.60
N THR A 188 -24.18 -19.96 4.20
CA THR A 188 -23.01 -20.56 3.54
C THR A 188 -23.27 -22.01 3.13
N LYS A 189 -22.94 -22.32 1.86
CA LYS A 189 -23.14 -23.65 1.28
C LYS A 189 -22.37 -24.73 2.06
N GLY A 190 -22.97 -25.90 2.24
CA GLY A 190 -22.34 -27.04 2.93
C GLY A 190 -22.38 -26.99 4.46
N THR A 191 -22.94 -25.95 5.08
CA THR A 191 -23.09 -25.90 6.54
C THR A 191 -24.34 -26.64 7.02
N LYS A 192 -24.26 -27.27 8.21
CA LYS A 192 -25.42 -27.93 8.86
C LYS A 192 -26.59 -26.98 9.09
N ILE A 193 -26.30 -25.70 9.36
CA ILE A 193 -27.29 -24.65 9.56
C ILE A 193 -28.09 -24.43 8.27
N ARG A 194 -27.43 -24.38 7.11
CA ARG A 194 -28.13 -24.23 5.82
C ARG A 194 -29.06 -25.41 5.53
N VAL A 195 -28.61 -26.63 5.79
CA VAL A 195 -29.42 -27.85 5.61
C VAL A 195 -30.69 -27.79 6.47
N LEU A 196 -30.55 -27.47 7.76
CA LEU A 196 -31.67 -27.37 8.68
C LEU A 196 -32.71 -26.32 8.23
N TYR A 197 -32.26 -25.14 7.80
CA TYR A 197 -33.16 -24.08 7.33
C TYR A 197 -33.82 -24.44 6.00
N ARG A 198 -33.13 -25.16 5.12
CA ARG A 198 -33.70 -25.66 3.86
C ARG A 198 -34.78 -26.71 4.10
N GLU A 199 -34.55 -27.64 5.03
CA GLU A 199 -35.56 -28.66 5.39
C GLU A 199 -36.83 -28.01 5.93
N ARG A 200 -36.69 -27.04 6.84
CA ARG A 200 -37.82 -26.25 7.35
C ARG A 200 -38.55 -25.48 6.26
N ALA A 201 -37.82 -24.87 5.33
CA ALA A 201 -38.40 -24.18 4.18
C ALA A 201 -39.15 -25.14 3.25
N GLN A 202 -38.59 -26.32 3.00
CA GLN A 202 -39.18 -27.36 2.17
C GLN A 202 -40.48 -27.89 2.77
N GLU A 203 -40.53 -28.11 4.08
CA GLU A 203 -41.74 -28.53 4.80
C GLU A 203 -42.82 -27.45 4.75
N ALA A 204 -42.45 -26.19 5.00
CA ALA A 204 -43.39 -25.07 4.95
C ALA A 204 -43.98 -24.86 3.54
N LEU A 205 -43.15 -24.93 2.50
CA LEU A 205 -43.64 -24.82 1.11
C LEU A 205 -44.48 -26.04 0.70
N LYS A 206 -44.15 -27.25 1.17
CA LYS A 206 -45.00 -28.45 0.96
C LYS A 206 -46.38 -28.28 1.59
N ALA A 207 -46.46 -27.71 2.79
CA ALA A 207 -47.73 -27.40 3.45
C ALA A 207 -48.57 -26.37 2.66
N LEU A 208 -47.90 -25.48 1.93
CA LEU A 208 -48.52 -24.49 1.02
C LEU A 208 -48.82 -25.05 -0.38
N GLY A 209 -48.62 -26.35 -0.64
CA GLY A 209 -48.97 -27.02 -1.90
C GLY A 209 -47.81 -27.20 -2.89
N TYR A 210 -46.57 -26.89 -2.50
CA TYR A 210 -45.39 -27.08 -3.36
C TYR A 210 -44.95 -28.55 -3.42
N SER A 211 -44.87 -29.10 -4.63
CA SER A 211 -44.48 -30.50 -4.88
C SER A 211 -43.03 -30.68 -5.35
N GLY A 212 -42.29 -29.59 -5.59
CA GLY A 212 -40.90 -29.62 -6.03
C GLY A 212 -39.88 -29.75 -4.90
N HIS A 213 -38.59 -29.68 -5.23
CA HIS A 213 -37.48 -29.65 -4.28
C HIS A 213 -36.71 -28.33 -4.39
N LEU A 214 -36.40 -27.72 -3.26
CA LEU A 214 -35.56 -26.53 -3.17
C LEU A 214 -34.10 -26.85 -3.53
N PRO A 215 -33.34 -25.93 -4.14
CA PRO A 215 -31.93 -26.16 -4.46
C PRO A 215 -31.04 -26.34 -3.22
N HIS A 216 -29.90 -27.01 -3.40
CA HIS A 216 -28.97 -27.37 -2.32
C HIS A 216 -28.11 -26.21 -1.79
#